data_AF-A0A8T3SKF4-F1
#
_entry.id   AF-A0A8T3SKF4-F1
#
_cell.length_a   1.000
_cell.length_b   1.000
_cell.length_c   1.000
_cell.angle_alpha   90.00
_cell.angle_beta   90.00
_cell.angle_gamma   90.00
#
_symmetry.space_group_name_H-M   'P 1'
#
loop_
_entity.id
_entity.type
_entity.pdbx_description
1 polymer ?
#
loop_
_entity_poly.entity_id
_entity_poly.type
_entity_poly.pdbx_seq_one_letter_code
_entity_poly.pdbx_strand_id
1 'polypeptide(L)'
;MTVGSCPKSPLDMLGNRHHLYEKFELVSLFQSEEATSSFSHKTQIMRKLPKDNQITNDPLFSVNWVVKEALIAGQPAWSNWVSAYIELVTQEFLRLFNQWTQPKTRLLLDLNRNPFIASKKICLNPYKNLSPFAFDDRIKTSDINNLGRILVLALFQNERDLKFGNLNGNAFDCIVKIDGDHSLYALGLPLDQRNSQEFTAHDLQALPDVVNYTPYNWLYYIKQEKRTLHGSSFHADLPSSPFRIEIHKTTLELLLLPEKMFEQFSSFYIPEDEVFEAISSKSFFKAVADMYLARQQILLKAALEYDAFKLYLFKENHQELIEGLADMLTRFQGKGKINPFPILNKTSLIEDLNDNLAALMMKYEVSRPLPSQVKNFPKQSDNTFKKIKHNDQAEDQPILLIDCVTLQRNLSKYSPTLFNNNINNNNTDHNNKVRSSPSLK
;
A
#
# COMPACT_ATOMS: atom_id res chain seq x y z
N MET A 1 43.16 41.27 6.15
CA MET A 1 43.06 39.79 6.19
C MET A 1 42.54 39.41 7.56
N THR A 2 41.27 39.03 7.65
CA THR A 2 40.68 38.45 8.85
C THR A 2 39.84 37.26 8.42
N VAL A 3 40.01 36.19 9.18
CA VAL A 3 39.87 34.78 8.81
C VAL A 3 38.39 34.40 8.76
N GLY A 4 38.02 33.64 7.72
CA GLY A 4 36.66 33.16 7.49
C GLY A 4 36.17 32.23 8.61
N SER A 5 34.91 32.41 9.00
CA SER A 5 34.22 31.57 9.97
C SER A 5 34.05 30.14 9.43
N CYS A 6 34.36 29.16 10.28
CA CYS A 6 34.15 27.73 10.03
C CYS A 6 32.71 27.40 9.62
N PRO A 7 32.49 26.38 8.77
CA PRO A 7 31.16 25.82 8.55
C PRO A 7 30.68 25.17 9.86
N LYS A 8 29.44 25.47 10.22
CA LYS A 8 28.75 24.92 11.40
C LYS A 8 28.75 23.39 11.36
N SER A 9 28.83 22.77 12.52
CA SER A 9 28.88 21.32 12.64
C SER A 9 27.55 20.68 12.17
N PRO A 10 27.55 19.45 11.65
CA PRO A 10 26.31 18.72 11.30
C PRO A 10 25.32 18.55 12.47
N LEU A 11 25.75 18.77 13.71
CA LEU A 11 24.89 18.75 14.91
C LEU A 11 24.02 20.00 15.06
N ASP A 12 24.37 21.13 14.43
CA ASP A 12 23.59 22.37 14.50
C ASP A 12 22.35 22.37 13.58
N MET A 13 22.16 21.34 12.75
CA MET A 13 20.98 21.18 11.88
C MET A 13 19.78 20.51 12.57
N LEU A 14 19.89 20.13 13.85
CA LEU A 14 18.78 19.57 14.62
C LEU A 14 17.73 20.61 15.04
N GLY A 15 18.03 21.91 14.91
CA GLY A 15 17.15 23.02 15.30
C GLY A 15 15.91 23.24 14.42
N ASN A 16 15.86 22.68 13.21
CA ASN A 16 14.75 22.90 12.26
C ASN A 16 13.69 21.78 12.23
N ARG A 17 13.70 20.84 13.18
CA ARG A 17 12.69 19.78 13.22
C ARG A 17 11.28 20.25 13.64
N HIS A 18 11.11 21.48 14.15
CA HIS A 18 9.80 21.96 14.60
C HIS A 18 8.74 22.06 13.48
N HIS A 19 9.13 22.35 12.24
CA HIS A 19 8.19 22.45 11.11
C HIS A 19 7.69 21.09 10.59
N LEU A 20 8.42 20.00 10.83
CA LEU A 20 8.00 18.64 10.49
C LEU A 20 6.79 18.19 11.34
N TYR A 21 6.72 18.61 12.60
CA TYR A 21 5.68 18.16 13.53
C TYR A 21 4.32 18.81 13.32
N GLU A 22 4.24 19.99 12.71
CA GLU A 22 2.94 20.58 12.35
C GLU A 22 2.15 19.68 11.38
N LYS A 23 2.86 18.79 10.67
CA LYS A 23 2.22 17.78 9.83
C LYS A 23 1.66 16.65 10.70
N PHE A 24 2.30 16.15 11.76
CA PHE A 24 1.82 14.94 12.45
C PHE A 24 0.80 15.20 13.57
N GLU A 25 -0.05 14.21 13.86
CA GLU A 25 -0.93 14.25 15.03
C GLU A 25 -0.24 13.58 16.22
N LEU A 26 -0.35 14.15 17.42
CA LEU A 26 0.21 13.55 18.62
C LEU A 26 -0.73 12.50 19.20
N VAL A 27 -0.19 11.34 19.61
CA VAL A 27 -0.96 10.29 20.29
C VAL A 27 -1.60 10.81 21.59
N SER A 28 -0.99 11.80 22.26
CA SER A 28 -1.58 12.44 23.45
C SER A 28 -2.87 13.22 23.18
N LEU A 29 -3.18 13.50 21.90
CA LEU A 29 -4.48 14.05 21.49
C LEU A 29 -5.55 12.96 21.38
N PHE A 30 -5.27 11.75 21.85
CA PHE A 30 -6.20 10.64 21.87
C PHE A 30 -6.35 10.12 23.29
N GLN A 31 -7.60 9.86 23.71
CA GLN A 31 -7.92 9.20 24.97
C GLN A 31 -8.18 7.73 24.71
N SER A 32 -7.47 6.84 25.41
CA SER A 32 -7.69 5.40 25.32
C SER A 32 -9.06 5.03 25.90
N GLU A 33 -9.82 4.24 25.16
CA GLU A 33 -11.10 3.69 25.62
C GLU A 33 -10.97 2.20 25.95
N GLU A 34 -10.22 1.45 25.15
CA GLU A 34 -10.09 0.00 25.29
C GLU A 34 -8.77 -0.49 24.67
N ALA A 35 -8.09 -1.41 25.34
CA ALA A 35 -6.94 -2.13 24.78
C ALA A 35 -7.41 -3.48 24.24
N THR A 36 -7.09 -3.79 22.99
CA THR A 36 -7.41 -5.09 22.39
C THR A 36 -6.16 -5.96 22.41
N SER A 37 -6.18 -7.05 23.19
CA SER A 37 -5.06 -8.00 23.31
C SER A 37 -5.05 -9.07 22.21
N SER A 38 -5.99 -9.03 21.27
CA SER A 38 -6.23 -10.10 20.29
C SER A 38 -5.45 -9.98 18.98
N PHE A 39 -4.59 -8.96 18.83
CA PHE A 39 -3.84 -8.72 17.59
C PHE A 39 -2.35 -8.98 17.81
N SER A 40 -1.64 -9.36 16.73
CA SER A 40 -0.18 -9.57 16.75
C SER A 40 0.60 -8.29 17.09
N HIS A 41 -0.03 -7.12 16.90
CA HIS A 41 0.48 -5.82 17.28
C HIS A 41 -0.35 -5.26 18.43
N LYS A 42 0.28 -4.43 19.28
CA LYS A 42 -0.43 -3.71 20.33
C LYS A 42 -1.37 -2.70 19.69
N THR A 43 -2.67 -2.96 19.79
CA THR A 43 -3.73 -2.11 19.25
C THR A 43 -4.56 -1.52 20.38
N GLN A 44 -4.91 -0.24 20.25
CA GLN A 44 -5.77 0.47 21.18
C GLN A 44 -6.91 1.13 20.42
N ILE A 45 -8.10 1.07 20.99
CA ILE A 45 -9.21 1.91 20.57
C ILE A 45 -9.07 3.22 21.33
N MET A 46 -8.98 4.32 20.59
CA MET A 46 -8.82 5.64 21.16
C MET A 46 -9.80 6.62 20.53
N ARG A 47 -10.16 7.65 21.28
CA ARG A 47 -11.01 8.75 20.83
C ARG A 47 -10.18 10.01 20.68
N LYS A 48 -10.34 10.72 19.56
CA LYS A 48 -9.64 11.98 19.33
C LYS A 48 -10.20 13.08 20.23
N LEU A 49 -9.31 13.80 20.90
CA LEU A 49 -9.63 14.93 21.77
C LEU A 49 -9.70 16.24 20.96
N PRO A 50 -10.60 17.16 21.32
CA PRO A 50 -10.58 18.54 20.83
C PRO A 50 -9.26 19.23 21.20
N LYS A 51 -8.73 20.08 20.32
CA LYS A 51 -7.44 20.78 20.53
C LYS A 51 -7.41 21.61 21.83
N ASP A 52 -8.57 22.10 22.26
CA ASP A 52 -8.71 22.93 23.46
C ASP A 52 -9.21 22.15 24.69
N ASN A 53 -9.26 20.81 24.61
CA ASN A 53 -9.81 19.91 25.64
C ASN A 53 -11.25 20.23 26.10
N GLN A 54 -11.97 21.11 25.41
CA GLN A 54 -13.36 21.40 25.71
C GLN A 54 -14.24 20.24 25.25
N ILE A 55 -15.20 19.82 26.06
CA ILE A 55 -16.20 18.83 25.68
C ILE A 55 -17.02 19.43 24.53
N THR A 56 -16.88 18.87 23.33
CA THR A 56 -17.70 19.25 22.18
C THR A 56 -18.66 18.12 21.83
N ASN A 57 -19.90 18.46 21.50
CA ASN A 57 -20.85 17.52 20.88
C ASN A 57 -20.61 17.37 19.37
N ASP A 58 -19.44 17.80 18.88
CA ASP A 58 -19.14 17.74 17.46
C ASP A 58 -18.93 16.26 17.05
N PRO A 59 -19.73 15.73 16.11
CA PRO A 59 -19.61 14.35 15.62
C PRO A 59 -18.21 13.99 15.11
N LEU A 60 -17.37 14.96 14.75
CA LEU A 60 -15.97 14.71 14.39
C LEU A 60 -15.15 14.08 15.52
N PHE A 61 -15.47 14.40 16.78
CA PHE A 61 -14.78 13.86 17.95
C PHE A 61 -15.51 12.68 18.59
N SER A 62 -16.67 12.27 18.07
CA SER A 62 -17.35 11.03 18.52
C SER A 62 -16.88 9.77 17.79
N VAL A 63 -15.93 9.92 16.87
CA VAL A 63 -15.39 8.83 16.07
C VAL A 63 -14.26 8.15 16.82
N ASN A 64 -14.38 6.83 16.99
CA ASN A 64 -13.31 6.00 17.51
C ASN A 64 -12.25 5.74 16.43
N TRP A 65 -11.00 5.67 16.87
CA TRP A 65 -9.84 5.36 16.06
C TRP A 65 -9.19 4.09 16.60
N VAL A 66 -8.71 3.25 15.68
CA VAL A 66 -7.89 2.10 15.99
C VAL A 66 -6.44 2.54 15.81
N VAL A 67 -5.69 2.59 16.90
CA VAL A 67 -4.28 3.01 16.90
C VAL A 67 -3.40 1.78 17.06
N LYS A 68 -2.58 1.53 16.05
CA LYS A 68 -1.62 0.42 15.94
C LYS A 68 -0.22 0.99 16.03
N GLU A 69 0.60 0.34 16.84
CA GLU A 69 2.02 0.64 16.90
C GLU A 69 2.73 0.06 15.66
N ALA A 70 3.51 0.88 14.94
CA ALA A 70 4.26 0.45 13.76
C ALA A 70 5.58 -0.25 14.12
N LEU A 71 5.66 -0.86 15.31
CA LEU A 71 6.87 -1.55 15.78
C LEU A 71 7.04 -2.89 15.06
N ILE A 72 8.19 -3.04 14.42
CA ILE A 72 8.70 -4.33 13.97
C ILE A 72 9.72 -4.81 15.00
N ALA A 73 9.33 -5.79 15.82
CA ALA A 73 10.17 -6.29 16.90
C ALA A 73 11.53 -6.79 16.37
N GLY A 74 12.62 -6.34 17.01
CA GLY A 74 13.98 -6.75 16.65
C GLY A 74 14.57 -6.08 15.42
N GLN A 75 13.88 -5.12 14.80
CA GLN A 75 14.40 -4.33 13.68
C GLN A 75 14.85 -2.93 14.13
N PRO A 76 15.73 -2.25 13.36
CA PRO A 76 16.15 -0.89 13.67
C PRO A 76 14.98 0.11 13.68
N ALA A 77 15.04 1.16 14.50
CA ALA A 77 13.95 2.13 14.63
C ALA A 77 13.46 2.75 13.29
N TRP A 78 14.33 2.89 12.29
CA TRP A 78 13.96 3.41 10.97
C TRP A 78 12.98 2.47 10.23
N SER A 79 13.00 1.16 10.49
CA SER A 79 12.07 0.22 9.86
C SER A 79 10.64 0.45 10.30
N ASN A 80 10.44 0.93 11.53
CA ASN A 80 9.11 1.25 12.06
C ASN A 80 8.48 2.41 11.29
N TRP A 81 9.29 3.43 10.99
CA TRP A 81 8.87 4.57 10.19
C TRP A 81 8.53 4.19 8.75
N VAL A 82 9.38 3.37 8.11
CA VAL A 82 9.11 2.84 6.78
C VAL A 82 7.80 2.06 6.76
N SER A 83 7.59 1.17 7.74
CA SER A 83 6.35 0.40 7.90
C SER A 83 5.14 1.32 8.04
N ALA A 84 5.23 2.34 8.89
CA ALA A 84 4.16 3.31 9.09
C ALA A 84 3.83 4.07 7.80
N TYR A 85 4.84 4.51 7.05
CA TYR A 85 4.60 5.19 5.77
C TYR A 85 4.02 4.30 4.70
N ILE A 86 4.49 3.05 4.60
CA ILE A 86 3.91 2.06 3.68
C ILE A 86 2.44 1.84 4.03
N GLU A 87 2.12 1.61 5.30
CA GLU A 87 0.73 1.44 5.73
C GLU A 87 -0.11 2.70 5.44
N LEU A 88 0.38 3.90 5.79
CA LEU A 88 -0.31 5.16 5.52
C LEU A 88 -0.60 5.37 4.04
N VAL A 89 0.44 5.32 3.19
CA VAL A 89 0.33 5.66 1.78
C VAL A 89 -0.53 4.63 1.04
N THR A 90 -0.43 3.35 1.40
CA THR A 90 -1.18 2.29 0.72
C THR A 90 -2.64 2.27 1.15
N GLN A 91 -2.93 2.52 2.42
CA GLN A 91 -4.30 2.66 2.93
C GLN A 91 -5.01 3.90 2.37
N GLU A 92 -4.33 5.04 2.31
CA GLU A 92 -4.92 6.24 1.72
C GLU A 92 -5.06 6.10 0.20
N PHE A 93 -4.20 5.31 -0.47
CA PHE A 93 -4.35 5.00 -1.90
C PHE A 93 -5.55 4.07 -2.12
N LEU A 94 -5.78 3.06 -1.27
CA LEU A 94 -7.02 2.28 -1.28
C LEU A 94 -8.23 3.21 -1.09
N ARG A 95 -8.14 4.17 -0.17
CA ARG A 95 -9.21 5.15 0.08
C ARG A 95 -9.45 6.08 -1.10
N LEU A 96 -8.46 6.36 -1.94
CA LEU A 96 -8.67 7.14 -3.16
C LEU A 96 -9.74 6.49 -4.03
N PHE A 97 -9.63 5.18 -4.25
CA PHE A 97 -10.58 4.40 -5.05
C PHE A 97 -11.84 3.98 -4.27
N ASN A 98 -11.79 4.04 -2.94
CA ASN A 98 -12.85 3.60 -2.03
C ASN A 98 -13.25 4.67 -1.00
N GLN A 99 -13.51 5.90 -1.46
CA GLN A 99 -13.60 7.10 -0.62
C GLN A 99 -14.61 7.01 0.54
N TRP A 100 -15.73 6.32 0.30
CA TRP A 100 -16.84 6.23 1.25
C TRP A 100 -16.76 5.01 2.18
N THR A 101 -16.00 3.99 1.79
CA THR A 101 -16.00 2.70 2.46
C THR A 101 -14.70 2.47 3.22
N GLN A 102 -13.56 2.77 2.60
CA GLN A 102 -12.24 2.54 3.17
C GLN A 102 -11.96 3.53 4.32
N PRO A 103 -11.52 3.05 5.50
CA PRO A 103 -11.20 3.91 6.62
C PRO A 103 -10.08 4.89 6.29
N LYS A 104 -10.23 6.09 6.84
CA LYS A 104 -9.19 7.11 6.84
C LYS A 104 -8.04 6.68 7.74
N THR A 105 -6.81 6.80 7.24
CA THR A 105 -5.59 6.38 7.94
C THR A 105 -4.67 7.56 8.17
N ARG A 106 -4.07 7.65 9.36
CA ARG A 106 -3.22 8.77 9.79
C ARG A 106 -1.96 8.26 10.47
N LEU A 107 -0.86 8.97 10.25
CA LEU A 107 0.37 8.78 10.99
C LEU A 107 0.35 9.67 12.24
N LEU A 108 0.50 9.03 13.40
CA LEU A 108 0.64 9.68 14.70
C LEU A 108 2.06 9.50 15.23
N LEU A 109 2.47 10.41 16.11
CA LEU A 109 3.72 10.30 16.87
C LEU A 109 3.44 10.31 18.37
N ASP A 110 4.14 9.46 19.11
CA ASP A 110 4.19 9.60 20.56
C ASP A 110 5.16 10.73 20.98
N LEU A 111 5.29 10.95 22.29
CA LEU A 111 6.21 11.96 22.84
C LEU A 111 7.69 11.67 22.55
N ASN A 112 8.02 10.40 22.32
CA ASN A 112 9.37 9.93 21.99
C ASN A 112 9.62 9.88 20.47
N ARG A 113 8.65 10.33 19.65
CA ARG A 113 8.69 10.30 18.18
C ARG A 113 8.72 8.90 17.59
N ASN A 114 8.13 7.92 18.27
CA ASN A 114 7.82 6.62 17.68
C ASN A 114 6.57 6.75 16.80
N PRO A 115 6.58 6.12 15.60
CA PRO A 115 5.46 6.19 14.68
C PRO A 115 4.35 5.21 15.04
N PHE A 116 3.11 5.69 14.93
CA PHE A 116 1.88 4.91 15.10
C PHE A 116 0.96 5.15 13.91
N ILE A 117 0.13 4.15 13.58
CA ILE A 117 -0.92 4.28 12.57
C ILE A 117 -2.27 4.30 13.24
N ALA A 118 -3.06 5.33 12.92
CA ALA A 118 -4.41 5.49 13.39
C ALA A 118 -5.39 5.39 12.22
N SER A 119 -6.27 4.40 12.28
CA SER A 119 -7.31 4.17 11.29
C SER A 119 -8.68 4.44 11.89
N LYS A 120 -9.54 5.15 11.16
CA LYS A 120 -10.92 5.41 11.60
C LYS A 120 -11.61 4.06 11.86
N LYS A 121 -12.18 3.87 13.05
CA LYS A 121 -12.98 2.68 13.34
C LYS A 121 -14.21 2.69 12.44
N ILE A 122 -14.45 1.56 11.79
CA ILE A 122 -15.64 1.30 11.00
C ILE A 122 -16.48 0.24 11.73
N CYS A 123 -17.80 0.24 11.53
CA CYS A 123 -18.63 -0.87 11.99
C CYS A 123 -18.27 -2.11 11.17
N LEU A 124 -17.69 -3.10 11.84
CA LEU A 124 -17.13 -4.29 11.21
C LEU A 124 -18.19 -5.40 11.18
N ASN A 125 -18.52 -5.89 9.99
CA ASN A 125 -19.09 -7.22 9.79
C ASN A 125 -17.94 -8.15 9.38
N PRO A 126 -17.29 -8.86 10.32
CA PRO A 126 -16.06 -9.55 10.02
C PRO A 126 -16.31 -10.75 9.11
N TYR A 127 -15.68 -10.74 7.93
CA TYR A 127 -15.68 -11.89 7.01
C TYR A 127 -14.82 -13.06 7.51
N LYS A 128 -14.01 -12.85 8.56
CA LYS A 128 -13.13 -13.86 9.16
C LYS A 128 -13.85 -15.15 9.61
N ASN A 129 -15.16 -15.07 9.83
CA ASN A 129 -15.99 -16.19 10.28
C ASN A 129 -16.79 -16.84 9.15
N LEU A 130 -16.73 -16.33 7.91
CA LEU A 130 -17.39 -16.97 6.78
C LEU A 130 -16.60 -18.21 6.37
N SER A 131 -17.31 -19.31 6.13
CA SER A 131 -16.70 -20.47 5.48
C SER A 131 -16.35 -20.12 4.03
N PRO A 132 -15.36 -20.82 3.43
CA PRO A 132 -14.99 -20.58 2.04
C PRO A 132 -16.18 -20.61 1.07
N PHE A 133 -17.04 -21.63 1.21
CA PHE A 133 -18.25 -21.79 0.41
C PHE A 133 -19.25 -20.64 0.56
N ALA A 134 -19.46 -20.16 1.80
CA ALA A 134 -20.40 -19.07 2.05
C ALA A 134 -19.91 -17.74 1.47
N PHE A 135 -18.60 -17.51 1.46
CA PHE A 135 -18.03 -16.32 0.82
C PHE A 135 -18.14 -16.41 -0.70
N ASP A 136 -17.81 -17.56 -1.29
CA ASP A 136 -17.92 -17.78 -2.74
C ASP A 136 -19.35 -17.57 -3.22
N ASP A 137 -20.34 -18.08 -2.49
CA ASP A 137 -21.75 -17.89 -2.83
C ASP A 137 -22.15 -16.42 -2.76
N ARG A 138 -21.68 -15.67 -1.74
CA ARG A 138 -21.90 -14.22 -1.65
C ARG A 138 -21.25 -13.43 -2.78
N ILE A 139 -20.11 -13.88 -3.32
CA ILE A 139 -19.52 -13.25 -4.52
C ILE A 139 -20.43 -13.50 -5.74
N LYS A 140 -20.93 -14.73 -5.91
CA LYS A 140 -21.81 -15.10 -7.05
C LYS A 140 -23.12 -14.34 -7.04
N THR A 141 -23.74 -14.19 -5.86
CA THR A 141 -25.01 -13.46 -5.69
C THR A 141 -24.82 -11.94 -5.72
N SER A 142 -23.57 -11.45 -5.76
CA SER A 142 -23.23 -10.02 -5.65
C SER A 142 -23.68 -9.39 -4.33
N ASP A 143 -23.75 -10.21 -3.26
CA ASP A 143 -24.04 -9.77 -1.88
C ASP A 143 -22.81 -9.16 -1.19
N ILE A 144 -21.68 -9.13 -1.89
CA ILE A 144 -20.44 -8.52 -1.47
C ILE A 144 -19.97 -7.61 -2.59
N ASN A 145 -19.90 -6.32 -2.28
CA ASN A 145 -19.41 -5.31 -3.19
C ASN A 145 -17.95 -4.99 -2.88
N ASN A 146 -17.24 -4.44 -3.86
CA ASN A 146 -15.90 -3.89 -3.75
C ASN A 146 -14.75 -4.93 -3.64
N LEU A 147 -15.06 -6.23 -3.63
CA LEU A 147 -14.03 -7.26 -3.55
C LEU A 147 -13.12 -7.24 -4.79
N GLY A 148 -13.69 -7.13 -6.00
CA GLY A 148 -12.92 -7.13 -7.24
C GLY A 148 -11.93 -5.97 -7.27
N ARG A 149 -12.39 -4.79 -6.84
CA ARG A 149 -11.57 -3.59 -6.69
C ARG A 149 -10.43 -3.78 -5.68
N ILE A 150 -10.72 -4.30 -4.48
CA ILE A 150 -9.70 -4.54 -3.45
C ILE A 150 -8.63 -5.50 -3.95
N LEU A 151 -9.00 -6.55 -4.68
CA LEU A 151 -8.07 -7.54 -5.21
C LEU A 151 -7.16 -6.96 -6.30
N VAL A 152 -7.71 -6.17 -7.23
CA VAL A 152 -6.91 -5.48 -8.25
C VAL A 152 -5.96 -4.48 -7.60
N LEU A 153 -6.43 -3.70 -6.61
CA LEU A 153 -5.58 -2.76 -5.88
C LEU A 153 -4.49 -3.47 -5.07
N ALA A 154 -4.78 -4.63 -4.47
CA ALA A 154 -3.80 -5.43 -3.75
C ALA A 154 -2.72 -6.01 -4.67
N LEU A 155 -3.10 -6.52 -5.86
CA LEU A 155 -2.15 -6.90 -6.90
C LEU A 155 -1.31 -5.70 -7.33
N PHE A 156 -1.96 -4.57 -7.64
CA PHE A 156 -1.28 -3.34 -8.06
C PHE A 156 -0.26 -2.87 -7.01
N GLN A 157 -0.65 -2.83 -5.73
CA GLN A 157 0.20 -2.44 -4.60
C GLN A 157 1.26 -3.47 -4.21
N ASN A 158 1.33 -4.64 -4.88
CA ASN A 158 2.22 -5.73 -4.50
C ASN A 158 2.06 -6.15 -3.03
N GLU A 159 0.80 -6.35 -2.61
CA GLU A 159 0.42 -6.87 -1.30
C GLU A 159 0.80 -8.35 -1.15
N ARG A 160 1.34 -8.74 0.01
CA ARG A 160 1.72 -10.12 0.31
C ARG A 160 0.95 -10.77 1.44
N ASP A 161 0.24 -10.03 2.27
CA ASP A 161 -0.50 -10.55 3.41
C ASP A 161 -2.01 -10.27 3.31
N LEU A 162 -2.60 -10.46 2.12
CA LEU A 162 -4.04 -10.27 1.93
C LEU A 162 -4.82 -11.50 2.43
N LYS A 163 -5.08 -11.62 3.73
CA LYS A 163 -5.91 -12.70 4.30
C LYS A 163 -7.30 -12.21 4.73
N PHE A 164 -8.25 -13.11 4.95
CA PHE A 164 -9.59 -12.74 5.46
C PHE A 164 -9.56 -11.98 6.79
N GLY A 165 -8.56 -12.23 7.65
CA GLY A 165 -8.35 -11.46 8.86
C GLY A 165 -8.07 -9.97 8.61
N ASN A 166 -7.58 -9.63 7.42
CA ASN A 166 -7.25 -8.27 6.99
C ASN A 166 -8.38 -7.65 6.13
N LEU A 167 -9.48 -8.37 5.93
CA LEU A 167 -10.68 -7.90 5.23
C LEU A 167 -11.84 -7.73 6.20
N ASN A 168 -12.68 -6.74 5.96
CA ASN A 168 -13.90 -6.54 6.73
C ASN A 168 -15.04 -5.99 5.89
N GLY A 169 -16.27 -6.19 6.34
CA GLY A 169 -17.46 -5.58 5.74
C GLY A 169 -17.79 -4.30 6.51
N ASN A 170 -18.17 -3.25 5.79
CA ASN A 170 -18.82 -2.11 6.42
C ASN A 170 -20.34 -2.37 6.61
N ALA A 171 -21.07 -1.36 7.10
CA ALA A 171 -22.53 -1.45 7.30
C ALA A 171 -23.35 -1.61 6.01
N PHE A 172 -22.72 -1.53 4.83
CA PHE A 172 -23.34 -1.68 3.52
C PHE A 172 -22.80 -2.90 2.76
N ASP A 173 -22.19 -3.86 3.46
CA ASP A 173 -21.58 -5.07 2.90
C ASP A 173 -20.54 -4.79 1.78
N CYS A 174 -19.90 -3.62 1.84
CA CYS A 174 -18.74 -3.31 1.01
C CYS A 174 -17.47 -3.78 1.72
N ILE A 175 -16.63 -4.51 0.99
CA ILE A 175 -15.33 -4.94 1.51
C ILE A 175 -14.39 -3.75 1.68
N VAL A 176 -13.71 -3.75 2.82
CA VAL A 176 -12.58 -2.88 3.14
C VAL A 176 -11.37 -3.72 3.53
N LYS A 177 -10.18 -3.19 3.30
CA LYS A 177 -8.90 -3.81 3.72
C LYS A 177 -8.32 -3.04 4.89
N ILE A 178 -8.12 -3.66 6.05
CA ILE A 178 -7.79 -2.92 7.29
C ILE A 178 -6.30 -2.93 7.66
N ASP A 179 -5.48 -3.65 6.91
CA ASP A 179 -4.03 -3.73 7.14
C ASP A 179 -3.27 -3.50 5.83
N GLY A 180 -2.12 -2.86 5.87
CA GLY A 180 -1.37 -2.46 4.66
C GLY A 180 0.13 -2.35 4.84
N ASP A 181 0.69 -2.79 5.97
CA ASP A 181 2.13 -2.79 6.25
C ASP A 181 2.95 -3.76 5.36
N HIS A 182 2.30 -4.78 4.79
CA HIS A 182 2.87 -5.73 3.85
C HIS A 182 2.63 -5.40 2.37
N SER A 183 2.11 -4.20 2.08
CA SER A 183 2.04 -3.62 0.74
C SER A 183 3.43 -3.15 0.25
N LEU A 184 3.57 -2.90 -1.05
CA LEU A 184 4.78 -2.39 -1.70
C LEU A 184 6.02 -3.23 -1.41
N TYR A 185 5.84 -4.54 -1.20
CA TYR A 185 6.89 -5.42 -0.69
C TYR A 185 8.16 -5.41 -1.56
N ALA A 186 8.01 -5.30 -2.88
CA ALA A 186 9.12 -5.22 -3.82
C ALA A 186 10.09 -4.06 -3.52
N LEU A 187 9.68 -2.99 -2.84
CA LEU A 187 10.59 -1.92 -2.42
C LEU A 187 11.72 -2.42 -1.51
N GLY A 188 11.42 -3.40 -0.65
CA GLY A 188 12.39 -4.01 0.26
C GLY A 188 13.25 -5.10 -0.38
N LEU A 189 13.01 -5.44 -1.66
CA LEU A 189 13.73 -6.49 -2.37
C LEU A 189 14.87 -5.96 -3.25
N PRO A 190 15.96 -6.74 -3.40
CA PRO A 190 16.93 -6.59 -4.49
C PRO A 190 16.24 -6.55 -5.87
N LEU A 191 16.79 -5.78 -6.81
CA LEU A 191 16.18 -5.56 -8.13
C LEU A 191 15.89 -6.87 -8.89
N ASP A 192 16.82 -7.83 -8.85
CA ASP A 192 16.69 -9.16 -9.44
C ASP A 192 15.52 -9.97 -8.86
N GLN A 193 15.17 -9.71 -7.60
CA GLN A 193 14.05 -10.37 -6.92
C GLN A 193 12.71 -9.65 -7.13
N ARG A 194 12.71 -8.37 -7.53
CA ARG A 194 11.46 -7.61 -7.79
C ARG A 194 10.65 -8.20 -8.93
N ASN A 195 11.32 -8.66 -9.99
CA ASN A 195 10.66 -9.26 -11.15
C ASN A 195 9.90 -10.55 -10.79
N SER A 196 10.33 -11.26 -9.74
CA SER A 196 9.62 -12.46 -9.25
C SER A 196 8.27 -12.15 -8.58
N GLN A 197 7.96 -10.87 -8.37
CA GLN A 197 6.74 -10.38 -7.72
C GLN A 197 5.79 -9.68 -8.73
N GLU A 198 6.03 -9.85 -10.02
CA GLU A 198 5.10 -9.40 -11.07
C GLU A 198 3.89 -10.33 -11.14
N PHE A 199 2.71 -9.75 -11.41
CA PHE A 199 1.52 -10.53 -11.78
C PHE A 199 1.34 -10.51 -13.30
N THR A 200 0.58 -11.47 -13.80
CA THR A 200 0.34 -11.71 -15.23
C THR A 200 -1.14 -11.54 -15.58
N ALA A 201 -1.48 -11.60 -16.87
CA ALA A 201 -2.87 -11.66 -17.31
C ALA A 201 -3.64 -12.84 -16.68
N HIS A 202 -2.95 -13.97 -16.51
CA HIS A 202 -3.53 -15.16 -15.91
C HIS A 202 -3.90 -14.94 -14.43
N ASP A 203 -3.12 -14.15 -13.68
CA ASP A 203 -3.47 -13.77 -12.31
C ASP A 203 -4.71 -12.86 -12.28
N LEU A 204 -4.77 -11.87 -13.16
CA LEU A 204 -5.91 -10.96 -13.25
C LEU A 204 -7.20 -11.69 -13.63
N GLN A 205 -7.10 -12.67 -14.52
CA GLN A 205 -8.20 -13.55 -14.93
C GLN A 205 -8.59 -14.54 -13.81
N ALA A 206 -7.62 -15.05 -13.05
CA ALA A 206 -7.86 -16.02 -11.98
C ALA A 206 -8.47 -15.42 -10.72
N LEU A 207 -8.50 -14.09 -10.57
CA LEU A 207 -9.10 -13.44 -9.39
C LEU A 207 -10.50 -14.01 -9.09
N PRO A 208 -10.81 -14.28 -7.80
CA PRO A 208 -10.11 -13.87 -6.59
C PRO A 208 -8.89 -14.70 -6.23
N ASP A 209 -8.57 -15.77 -6.96
CA ASP A 209 -7.34 -16.53 -6.80
C ASP A 209 -6.17 -15.90 -7.56
N VAL A 210 -4.96 -16.40 -7.33
CA VAL A 210 -3.73 -16.04 -8.06
C VAL A 210 -2.97 -17.30 -8.44
N VAL A 211 -2.23 -17.24 -9.55
CA VAL A 211 -1.60 -18.44 -10.14
C VAL A 211 -0.09 -18.29 -10.24
N ASN A 212 0.39 -17.18 -10.81
CA ASN A 212 1.81 -16.88 -10.96
C ASN A 212 2.28 -15.90 -9.88
N TYR A 213 1.41 -15.01 -9.39
CA TYR A 213 1.72 -14.12 -8.28
C TYR A 213 1.94 -14.91 -6.99
N THR A 214 3.01 -14.58 -6.22
CA THR A 214 3.46 -15.38 -5.07
C THR A 214 3.36 -14.64 -3.72
N PRO A 215 2.15 -14.34 -3.25
CA PRO A 215 1.94 -13.71 -1.95
C PRO A 215 2.33 -14.66 -0.81
N TYR A 216 2.46 -14.10 0.40
CA TYR A 216 2.62 -14.91 1.61
C TYR A 216 1.27 -15.45 2.08
N ASN A 217 0.25 -14.60 2.13
CA ASN A 217 -1.14 -14.96 2.32
C ASN A 217 -2.02 -14.26 1.26
N TRP A 218 -2.98 -15.00 0.70
CA TRP A 218 -3.94 -14.51 -0.28
C TRP A 218 -5.28 -15.22 -0.13
N LEU A 219 -6.23 -14.56 0.53
CA LEU A 219 -7.53 -15.09 0.92
C LEU A 219 -7.40 -16.45 1.63
N TYR A 220 -7.68 -17.54 0.93
CA TYR A 220 -7.58 -18.91 1.43
C TYR A 220 -6.18 -19.53 1.29
N TYR A 221 -5.33 -18.96 0.44
CA TYR A 221 -3.94 -19.40 0.28
C TYR A 221 -3.09 -18.88 1.43
N ILE A 222 -2.49 -19.81 2.19
CA ILE A 222 -1.55 -19.51 3.29
C ILE A 222 -0.25 -20.28 3.04
N LYS A 223 0.81 -19.56 2.65
CA LYS A 223 2.07 -20.17 2.17
C LYS A 223 2.73 -21.07 3.22
N GLN A 224 2.72 -20.68 4.49
CA GLN A 224 3.34 -21.46 5.57
C GLN A 224 2.63 -22.78 5.84
N GLU A 225 1.32 -22.83 5.65
CA GLU A 225 0.55 -24.04 5.92
C GLU A 225 0.59 -25.04 4.75
N LYS A 226 1.15 -24.64 3.59
CA LYS A 226 1.04 -25.38 2.31
C LYS A 226 -0.41 -25.82 2.01
N ARG A 227 -1.38 -25.13 2.60
CA ARG A 227 -2.80 -25.39 2.42
C ARG A 227 -3.29 -24.48 1.32
N THR A 228 -3.50 -25.05 0.14
CA THR A 228 -4.58 -24.60 -0.74
C THR A 228 -5.86 -25.15 -0.14
N LEU A 229 -6.49 -24.40 0.76
CA LEU A 229 -7.80 -24.76 1.28
C LEU A 229 -8.82 -24.52 0.16
N HIS A 230 -9.02 -25.57 -0.63
CA HIS A 230 -9.83 -25.62 -1.84
C HIS A 230 -9.32 -24.66 -2.93
N GLY A 231 -8.91 -25.23 -4.06
CA GLY A 231 -9.21 -24.55 -5.32
C GLY A 231 -10.72 -24.45 -5.33
N SER A 232 -11.27 -23.32 -4.90
CA SER A 232 -12.64 -23.04 -5.25
C SER A 232 -12.62 -23.15 -6.77
N SER A 233 -13.49 -24.00 -7.30
CA SER A 233 -13.81 -23.98 -8.72
C SER A 233 -14.56 -22.67 -9.02
N PHE A 234 -14.01 -21.55 -8.56
CA PHE A 234 -14.49 -20.20 -8.73
C PHE A 234 -14.11 -19.78 -10.14
N HIS A 235 -14.83 -20.39 -11.04
CA HIS A 235 -15.04 -19.97 -12.38
C HIS A 235 -16.10 -18.86 -12.31
N ALA A 236 -15.72 -17.64 -11.90
CA ALA A 236 -16.45 -16.44 -12.32
C ALA A 236 -16.25 -16.26 -13.84
N ASP A 237 -16.69 -17.28 -14.59
CA ASP A 237 -16.44 -17.52 -16.00
C ASP A 237 -17.35 -16.69 -16.90
N LEU A 238 -18.13 -15.77 -16.31
CA LEU A 238 -18.88 -14.78 -17.05
C LEU A 238 -18.14 -13.44 -16.95
N PRO A 239 -17.50 -12.99 -18.05
CA PRO A 239 -16.93 -11.65 -18.19
C PRO A 239 -17.88 -10.52 -17.76
N SER A 240 -19.18 -10.77 -17.75
CA SER A 240 -20.24 -9.80 -17.41
C SER A 240 -20.77 -9.87 -15.98
N SER A 241 -20.20 -10.70 -15.11
CA SER A 241 -20.62 -10.70 -13.69
C SER A 241 -20.24 -9.38 -13.01
N PRO A 242 -21.03 -8.88 -12.03
CA PRO A 242 -20.70 -7.63 -11.32
C PRO A 242 -19.29 -7.62 -10.74
N PHE A 243 -18.83 -8.75 -10.19
CA PHE A 243 -17.46 -8.93 -9.73
C PHE A 243 -16.41 -8.72 -10.83
N ARG A 244 -16.61 -9.28 -12.03
CA ARG A 244 -15.70 -9.08 -13.17
C ARG A 244 -15.74 -7.65 -13.69
N ILE A 245 -16.91 -7.01 -13.66
CA ILE A 245 -17.05 -5.58 -13.99
C ILE A 245 -16.24 -4.73 -13.00
N GLU A 246 -16.27 -5.02 -11.69
CA GLU A 246 -15.42 -4.32 -10.72
C GLU A 246 -13.93 -4.45 -11.03
N ILE A 247 -13.48 -5.66 -11.40
CA ILE A 247 -12.09 -5.92 -11.79
C ILE A 247 -11.74 -5.06 -13.01
N HIS A 248 -12.52 -5.15 -14.09
CA HIS A 248 -12.25 -4.42 -15.33
C HIS A 248 -12.30 -2.90 -15.13
N LYS A 249 -13.31 -2.41 -14.42
CA LYS A 249 -13.42 -0.99 -14.07
C LYS A 249 -12.21 -0.51 -13.29
N THR A 250 -11.80 -1.23 -12.24
CA THR A 250 -10.65 -0.84 -11.41
C THR A 250 -9.34 -0.92 -12.20
N THR A 251 -9.17 -1.94 -13.04
CA THR A 251 -8.03 -2.03 -13.96
C THR A 251 -7.96 -0.81 -14.87
N LEU A 252 -9.08 -0.41 -15.48
CA LEU A 252 -9.12 0.76 -16.35
C LEU A 252 -8.85 2.05 -15.57
N GLU A 253 -9.49 2.26 -14.41
CA GLU A 253 -9.26 3.44 -13.56
C GLU A 253 -7.77 3.61 -13.23
N LEU A 254 -7.06 2.52 -12.89
CA LEU A 254 -5.60 2.55 -12.61
C LEU A 254 -4.75 2.86 -13.85
N LEU A 255 -5.12 2.34 -15.02
CA LEU A 255 -4.40 2.59 -16.27
C LEU A 255 -4.58 4.02 -16.79
N LEU A 256 -5.70 4.66 -16.47
CA LEU A 256 -5.98 6.03 -16.87
C LEU A 256 -5.32 7.08 -15.97
N LEU A 257 -4.89 6.72 -14.76
CA LEU A 257 -4.23 7.67 -13.85
C LEU A 257 -2.98 8.29 -14.50
N PRO A 258 -2.88 9.63 -14.58
CA PRO A 258 -1.68 10.30 -15.05
C PRO A 258 -0.47 10.02 -14.15
N GLU A 259 0.69 9.80 -14.75
CA GLU A 259 1.94 9.46 -14.03
C GLU A 259 2.28 10.47 -12.92
N LYS A 260 2.09 11.77 -13.19
CA LYS A 260 2.29 12.87 -12.24
C LYS A 260 1.54 12.68 -10.91
N MET A 261 0.41 11.97 -10.92
CA MET A 261 -0.40 11.76 -9.73
C MET A 261 0.27 10.84 -8.73
N PHE A 262 1.04 9.84 -9.15
CA PHE A 262 1.72 8.95 -8.20
C PHE A 262 2.77 9.69 -7.39
N GLU A 263 3.48 10.62 -8.03
CA GLU A 263 4.47 11.46 -7.36
C GLU A 263 3.81 12.47 -6.41
N GLN A 264 2.77 13.18 -6.87
CA GLN A 264 1.97 14.09 -6.04
C GLN A 264 1.36 13.37 -4.83
N PHE A 265 0.77 12.19 -5.06
CA PHE A 265 0.17 11.39 -4.00
C PHE A 265 1.21 10.93 -2.98
N SER A 266 2.34 10.39 -3.45
CA SER A 266 3.37 9.85 -2.55
C SER A 266 4.05 10.94 -1.74
N SER A 267 4.44 12.06 -2.36
CA SER A 267 5.05 13.21 -1.68
C SER A 267 4.12 13.90 -0.68
N PHE A 268 2.80 13.84 -0.92
CA PHE A 268 1.82 14.39 0.02
C PHE A 268 1.77 13.61 1.35
N TYR A 269 1.93 12.29 1.31
CA TYR A 269 1.88 11.44 2.51
C TYR A 269 3.26 11.15 3.12
N ILE A 270 4.33 11.22 2.32
CA ILE A 270 5.70 10.91 2.72
C ILE A 270 6.55 12.19 2.55
N PRO A 271 6.97 12.83 3.65
CA PRO A 271 7.77 14.06 3.58
C PRO A 271 9.14 13.82 2.94
N GLU A 272 9.61 14.80 2.15
CA GLU A 272 10.90 14.76 1.43
C GLU A 272 12.11 14.81 2.38
N ASP A 273 11.95 15.54 3.49
CA ASP A 273 12.97 15.77 4.52
C ASP A 273 13.09 14.64 5.54
N GLU A 274 12.26 13.60 5.44
CA GLU A 274 12.50 12.34 6.14
C GLU A 274 13.46 11.47 5.36
N VAL A 275 14.73 11.81 5.56
CA VAL A 275 15.88 11.15 4.97
C VAL A 275 15.99 9.73 5.52
N PHE A 276 15.39 8.77 4.81
CA PHE A 276 15.75 7.36 4.89
C PHE A 276 17.02 7.13 4.05
N GLU A 277 18.12 7.78 4.43
CA GLU A 277 19.44 7.66 3.78
C GLU A 277 19.90 6.19 3.67
N ALA A 278 19.33 5.31 4.49
CA ALA A 278 19.65 3.89 4.51
C ALA A 278 19.07 3.07 3.34
N ILE A 279 18.03 3.54 2.62
CA ILE A 279 17.30 2.68 1.65
C ILE A 279 17.68 2.95 0.20
N SER A 280 18.04 4.19 -0.18
CA SER A 280 18.62 4.48 -1.50
C SER A 280 19.15 5.92 -1.58
N SER A 281 19.91 6.24 -2.62
CA SER A 281 20.26 7.62 -3.00
C SER A 281 19.07 8.47 -3.48
N LYS A 282 17.85 7.91 -3.49
CA LYS A 282 16.59 8.59 -3.82
C LYS A 282 15.74 8.78 -2.56
N SER A 283 14.94 9.85 -2.52
CA SER A 283 13.93 10.05 -1.48
C SER A 283 12.92 8.88 -1.46
N PHE A 284 12.44 8.51 -0.27
CA PHE A 284 11.56 7.35 -0.11
C PHE A 284 10.22 7.52 -0.85
N PHE A 285 9.66 8.73 -0.87
CA PHE A 285 8.43 9.00 -1.63
C PHE A 285 8.62 8.76 -3.13
N LYS A 286 9.81 9.07 -3.68
CA LYS A 286 10.10 8.85 -5.10
C LYS A 286 10.20 7.36 -5.41
N ALA A 287 10.78 6.58 -4.50
CA ALA A 287 10.78 5.12 -4.63
C ALA A 287 9.35 4.54 -4.65
N VAL A 288 8.45 5.04 -3.80
CA VAL A 288 7.03 4.64 -3.80
C VAL A 288 6.33 5.05 -5.11
N ALA A 289 6.54 6.28 -5.59
CA ALA A 289 5.98 6.74 -6.86
C ALA A 289 6.49 5.93 -8.06
N ASP A 290 7.81 5.70 -8.13
CA ASP A 290 8.46 4.88 -9.16
C ASP A 290 7.92 3.44 -9.14
N MET A 291 7.62 2.90 -7.95
CA MET A 291 6.97 1.59 -7.84
C MET A 291 5.55 1.63 -8.40
N TYR A 292 4.71 2.59 -8.05
CA TYR A 292 3.36 2.68 -8.64
C TYR A 292 3.39 2.79 -10.17
N LEU A 293 4.32 3.56 -10.72
CA LEU A 293 4.52 3.66 -12.17
C LEU A 293 4.92 2.30 -12.77
N ALA A 294 5.89 1.60 -12.18
CA ALA A 294 6.28 0.27 -12.63
C ALA A 294 5.10 -0.72 -12.57
N ARG A 295 4.28 -0.66 -11.51
CA ARG A 295 3.09 -1.51 -11.37
C ARG A 295 1.99 -1.15 -12.36
N GLN A 296 1.87 0.12 -12.77
CA GLN A 296 0.97 0.53 -13.84
C GLN A 296 1.39 -0.07 -15.19
N GLN A 297 2.68 -0.14 -15.49
CA GLN A 297 3.18 -0.80 -16.71
C GLN A 297 2.96 -2.32 -16.68
N ILE A 298 3.16 -2.97 -15.52
CA ILE A 298 2.85 -4.41 -15.34
C ILE A 298 1.35 -4.66 -15.53
N LEU A 299 0.49 -3.81 -14.94
CA LEU A 299 -0.95 -3.88 -15.12
C LEU A 299 -1.35 -3.69 -16.58
N LEU A 300 -0.72 -2.74 -17.29
CA LEU A 300 -0.98 -2.47 -18.70
C LEU A 300 -0.69 -3.71 -19.54
N LYS A 301 0.48 -4.33 -19.35
CA LYS A 301 0.86 -5.56 -20.05
C LYS A 301 -0.13 -6.68 -19.77
N ALA A 302 -0.44 -6.95 -18.51
CA ALA A 302 -1.39 -7.99 -18.11
C ALA A 302 -2.80 -7.74 -18.69
N ALA A 303 -3.26 -6.49 -18.69
CA ALA A 303 -4.57 -6.11 -19.22
C ALA A 303 -4.65 -6.25 -20.76
N LEU A 304 -3.58 -5.88 -21.47
CA LEU A 304 -3.46 -6.05 -22.93
C LEU A 304 -3.30 -7.51 -23.37
N GLU A 305 -3.09 -8.43 -22.44
CA GLU A 305 -3.10 -9.87 -22.69
C GLU A 305 -4.45 -10.51 -22.31
N TYR A 306 -5.31 -9.81 -21.55
CA TYR A 306 -6.57 -10.35 -21.04
C TYR A 306 -7.80 -10.06 -21.95
N ASP A 307 -8.26 -11.09 -22.69
CA ASP A 307 -9.36 -11.01 -23.66
C ASP A 307 -10.67 -10.41 -23.13
N ALA A 308 -11.09 -10.76 -21.92
CA ALA A 308 -12.32 -10.18 -21.35
C ALA A 308 -12.18 -8.68 -21.06
N PHE A 309 -11.01 -8.23 -20.59
CA PHE A 309 -10.77 -6.79 -20.37
C PHE A 309 -10.75 -6.02 -21.69
N LYS A 310 -10.18 -6.60 -22.74
CA LYS A 310 -10.19 -5.99 -24.07
C LYS A 310 -11.63 -5.85 -24.58
N LEU A 311 -12.46 -6.89 -24.43
CA LEU A 311 -13.88 -6.78 -24.78
C LEU A 311 -14.59 -5.68 -23.99
N TYR A 312 -14.31 -5.56 -22.68
CA TYR A 312 -14.82 -4.48 -21.85
C TYR A 312 -14.39 -3.10 -22.37
N LEU A 313 -13.12 -2.95 -22.78
CA LEU A 313 -12.58 -1.69 -23.29
C LEU A 313 -13.30 -1.19 -24.56
N PHE A 314 -13.67 -2.08 -25.50
CA PHE A 314 -14.31 -1.67 -26.76
C PHE A 314 -15.84 -1.67 -26.74
N LYS A 315 -16.46 -2.37 -25.78
CA LYS A 315 -17.91 -2.52 -25.75
C LYS A 315 -18.62 -1.34 -25.08
N GLU A 316 -18.00 -0.78 -24.05
CA GLU A 316 -18.63 0.22 -23.18
C GLU A 316 -18.25 1.65 -23.57
N ASN A 317 -19.15 2.60 -23.35
CA ASN A 317 -18.81 4.02 -23.36
C ASN A 317 -18.24 4.39 -21.98
N HIS A 318 -16.94 4.67 -21.92
CA HIS A 318 -16.24 4.93 -20.66
C HIS A 318 -16.36 6.37 -20.15
N GLN A 319 -17.19 7.22 -20.77
CA GLN A 319 -17.33 8.61 -20.35
C GLN A 319 -17.79 8.75 -18.90
N GLU A 320 -18.76 7.95 -18.44
CA GLU A 320 -19.20 7.96 -17.03
C GLU A 320 -18.08 7.57 -16.07
N LEU A 321 -17.24 6.60 -16.47
CA LEU A 321 -16.08 6.18 -15.69
C LEU A 321 -15.04 7.30 -15.61
N ILE A 322 -14.75 7.97 -16.73
CA ILE A 322 -13.82 9.10 -16.80
C ILE A 322 -14.31 10.26 -15.91
N GLU A 323 -15.58 10.63 -16.02
CA GLU A 323 -16.17 11.69 -15.20
C GLU A 323 -16.16 11.33 -13.71
N GLY A 324 -16.49 10.08 -13.39
CA GLY A 324 -16.44 9.55 -12.03
C GLY A 324 -15.02 9.55 -11.45
N LEU A 325 -14.01 9.18 -12.27
CA LEU A 325 -12.60 9.23 -11.88
C LEU A 325 -12.12 10.67 -11.68
N ALA A 326 -12.51 11.60 -12.55
CA ALA A 326 -12.19 13.01 -12.39
C ALA A 326 -12.84 13.61 -11.14
N ASP A 327 -14.10 13.28 -10.86
CA ASP A 327 -14.78 13.68 -9.61
C ASP A 327 -14.10 13.09 -8.38
N MET A 328 -13.74 11.80 -8.42
CA MET A 328 -13.00 11.13 -7.36
C MET A 328 -11.71 11.90 -7.03
N LEU A 329 -10.88 12.17 -8.03
CA LEU A 329 -9.58 12.83 -7.87
C LEU A 329 -9.72 14.27 -7.37
N THR A 330 -10.69 15.03 -7.89
CA THR A 330 -10.90 16.44 -7.51
C THR A 330 -11.53 16.61 -6.12
N ARG A 331 -12.36 15.65 -5.68
CA ARG A 331 -13.02 15.68 -4.36
C ARG A 331 -12.23 14.97 -3.27
N PHE A 332 -11.19 14.20 -3.62
CA PHE A 332 -10.42 13.47 -2.64
C PHE A 332 -9.75 14.42 -1.64
N GLN A 333 -10.11 14.24 -0.37
CA GLN A 333 -9.53 15.02 0.73
C GLN A 333 -8.60 14.11 1.54
N GLY A 334 -7.31 14.43 1.51
CA GLY A 334 -6.29 13.76 2.30
C GLY A 334 -6.20 14.30 3.72
N LYS A 335 -4.98 14.37 4.22
CA LYS A 335 -4.60 14.98 5.49
C LYS A 335 -4.95 16.47 5.50
N GLY A 336 -5.45 16.97 6.63
CA GLY A 336 -5.84 18.39 6.76
C GLY A 336 -6.98 18.84 5.84
N LYS A 337 -7.74 17.92 5.23
CA LYS A 337 -8.73 18.21 4.16
C LYS A 337 -8.12 18.82 2.90
N ILE A 338 -6.81 18.67 2.71
CA ILE A 338 -6.09 19.14 1.53
C ILE A 338 -6.20 18.07 0.45
N ASN A 339 -6.47 18.48 -0.79
CA ASN A 339 -6.41 17.60 -1.94
C ASN A 339 -4.92 17.42 -2.33
N PRO A 340 -4.39 16.17 -2.41
CA PRO A 340 -3.02 15.91 -2.86
C PRO A 340 -2.79 16.31 -4.33
N PHE A 341 -3.83 16.66 -5.07
CA PHE A 341 -3.81 17.06 -6.48
C PHE A 341 -4.26 18.53 -6.65
N PRO A 342 -3.49 19.51 -6.14
CA PRO A 342 -3.95 20.88 -5.93
C PRO A 342 -4.24 21.71 -7.20
N ILE A 343 -3.89 21.22 -8.40
CA ILE A 343 -3.91 22.00 -9.65
C ILE A 343 -4.88 21.40 -10.70
N LEU A 344 -5.67 20.39 -10.34
CA LEU A 344 -6.53 19.73 -11.33
C LEU A 344 -7.85 20.49 -11.51
N ASN A 345 -7.94 21.30 -12.56
CA ASN A 345 -9.24 21.67 -13.12
C ASN A 345 -9.91 20.38 -13.63
N LYS A 346 -11.16 20.11 -13.19
CA LYS A 346 -11.90 18.91 -13.57
C LYS A 346 -11.97 18.72 -15.10
N THR A 347 -12.17 19.79 -15.86
CA THR A 347 -12.25 19.73 -17.33
C THR A 347 -10.93 19.28 -17.95
N SER A 348 -9.82 19.90 -17.56
CA SER A 348 -8.48 19.49 -18.05
C SER A 348 -8.14 18.06 -17.63
N LEU A 349 -8.58 17.63 -16.44
CA LEU A 349 -8.40 16.24 -16.02
C LEU A 349 -9.21 15.27 -16.89
N ILE A 350 -10.45 15.62 -17.26
CA ILE A 350 -11.26 14.80 -18.17
C ILE A 350 -10.59 14.69 -19.55
N GLU A 351 -9.99 15.77 -20.05
CA GLU A 351 -9.20 15.77 -21.29
C GLU A 351 -7.98 14.82 -21.16
N ASP A 352 -7.14 14.99 -20.12
CA ASP A 352 -6.00 14.11 -19.84
C ASP A 352 -6.42 12.62 -19.78
N LEU A 353 -7.56 12.31 -19.15
CA LEU A 353 -8.08 10.95 -19.02
C LEU A 353 -8.60 10.39 -20.35
N ASN A 354 -9.23 11.21 -21.18
CA ASN A 354 -9.67 10.82 -22.53
C ASN A 354 -8.46 10.55 -23.44
N ASP A 355 -7.43 11.38 -23.37
CA ASP A 355 -6.19 11.18 -24.13
C ASP A 355 -5.51 9.87 -23.71
N ASN A 356 -5.47 9.57 -22.41
CA ASN A 356 -4.96 8.30 -21.89
C ASN A 356 -5.79 7.10 -22.37
N LEU A 357 -7.12 7.22 -22.42
CA LEU A 357 -8.00 6.17 -22.93
C LEU A 357 -7.75 5.93 -24.43
N ALA A 358 -7.66 7.00 -25.22
CA ALA A 358 -7.38 6.90 -26.65
C ALA A 358 -6.00 6.25 -26.90
N ALA A 359 -4.98 6.65 -26.15
CA ALA A 359 -3.65 6.05 -26.22
C ALA A 359 -3.67 4.55 -25.85
N LEU A 360 -4.44 4.16 -24.83
CA LEU A 360 -4.63 2.77 -24.44
C LEU A 360 -5.31 1.95 -25.55
N MET A 361 -6.38 2.49 -26.16
CA MET A 361 -7.09 1.83 -27.26
C MET A 361 -6.18 1.67 -28.49
N MET A 362 -5.37 2.69 -28.82
CA MET A 362 -4.40 2.61 -29.92
C MET A 362 -3.34 1.53 -29.69
N LYS A 363 -2.79 1.42 -28.48
CA LYS A 363 -1.86 0.33 -28.12
C LYS A 363 -2.48 -1.04 -28.36
N TYR A 364 -3.78 -1.17 -28.10
CA TYR A 364 -4.49 -2.41 -28.35
C TYR A 364 -4.70 -2.71 -29.84
N GLU A 365 -5.13 -1.73 -30.64
CA GLU A 365 -5.33 -1.93 -32.08
C GLU A 365 -4.05 -2.38 -32.79
N VAL A 366 -2.90 -1.81 -32.41
CA VAL A 366 -1.59 -2.20 -32.92
C VAL A 366 -1.22 -3.64 -32.51
N SER A 367 -1.66 -4.08 -31.33
CA SER A 367 -1.40 -5.44 -30.83
C SER A 367 -2.32 -6.52 -31.42
N ARG A 368 -3.37 -6.15 -32.17
CA ARG A 368 -4.32 -7.10 -32.74
C ARG A 368 -3.66 -7.86 -33.89
N PRO A 369 -3.54 -9.20 -33.85
CA PRO A 369 -3.05 -9.95 -34.99
C PRO A 369 -3.96 -9.70 -36.20
N LEU A 370 -3.35 -9.34 -37.33
CA LEU A 370 -4.06 -9.12 -38.59
C LEU A 370 -4.94 -10.34 -38.90
N PRO A 371 -6.22 -10.15 -39.29
CA PRO A 371 -7.16 -11.25 -39.56
C PRO A 371 -6.63 -12.30 -40.56
N SER A 372 -5.68 -11.94 -41.42
CA SER A 372 -5.02 -12.82 -42.38
C SER A 372 -4.04 -13.83 -41.77
N GLN A 373 -3.67 -13.69 -40.49
CA GLN A 373 -2.78 -14.62 -39.78
C GLN A 373 -3.51 -15.64 -38.90
N VAL A 374 -4.84 -15.55 -38.74
CA VAL A 374 -5.64 -16.61 -38.10
C VAL A 374 -6.01 -17.66 -39.16
N LYS A 375 -5.00 -18.27 -39.79
CA LYS A 375 -5.21 -19.48 -40.61
C LYS A 375 -5.15 -20.69 -39.69
N ASN A 376 -6.30 -21.36 -39.55
CA ASN A 376 -6.47 -22.69 -39.00
C ASN A 376 -5.97 -22.88 -37.56
N PHE A 377 -6.82 -22.52 -36.59
CA PHE A 377 -6.79 -23.25 -35.31
C PHE A 377 -7.00 -24.73 -35.62
N PRO A 378 -6.06 -25.63 -35.25
CA PRO A 378 -6.28 -27.06 -35.40
C PRO A 378 -7.49 -27.42 -34.55
N LYS A 379 -8.48 -28.09 -35.15
CA LYS A 379 -9.47 -28.84 -34.37
C LYS A 379 -8.67 -29.74 -33.42
N GLN A 380 -8.89 -29.58 -32.12
CA GLN A 380 -8.32 -30.45 -31.09
C GLN A 380 -8.56 -31.90 -31.52
N SER A 381 -7.46 -32.57 -31.88
CA SER A 381 -7.40 -34.02 -32.01
C SER A 381 -6.45 -34.52 -30.94
N ASP A 382 -6.79 -35.69 -30.43
CA ASP A 382 -6.32 -36.28 -29.20
C ASP A 382 -4.79 -36.34 -29.03
N ASN A 383 -4.38 -36.13 -27.77
CA ASN A 383 -3.22 -36.68 -27.07
C ASN A 383 -1.92 -36.93 -27.85
N THR A 384 -0.86 -36.15 -27.51
CA THR A 384 0.39 -36.72 -26.98
C THR A 384 1.33 -35.63 -26.46
N PHE A 385 1.74 -35.74 -25.19
CA PHE A 385 2.85 -34.98 -24.63
C PHE A 385 4.17 -35.36 -25.32
N LYS A 386 4.76 -34.44 -26.08
CA LYS A 386 6.19 -34.46 -26.42
C LYS A 386 6.87 -33.24 -25.82
N LYS A 387 7.89 -33.49 -25.00
CA LYS A 387 8.84 -32.49 -24.48
C LYS A 387 9.46 -31.71 -25.64
N ILE A 388 9.33 -30.39 -25.62
CA ILE A 388 10.10 -29.49 -26.48
C ILE A 388 11.13 -28.78 -25.59
N LYS A 389 12.40 -28.83 -26.03
CA LYS A 389 13.53 -28.08 -25.46
C LYS A 389 13.37 -26.60 -25.82
N HIS A 390 13.46 -25.71 -24.84
CA HIS A 390 13.58 -24.28 -25.08
C HIS A 390 14.94 -23.96 -25.72
N ASN A 391 14.88 -23.09 -26.73
CA ASN A 391 16.04 -22.50 -27.40
C ASN A 391 15.91 -20.99 -27.12
N ASP A 392 16.84 -20.45 -26.32
CA ASP A 392 16.85 -19.06 -25.91
C ASP A 392 17.62 -18.20 -26.92
N GLN A 393 16.91 -17.34 -27.65
CA GLN A 393 17.46 -16.10 -28.20
C GLN A 393 16.35 -15.05 -28.24
N ALA A 394 16.40 -14.08 -27.32
CA ALA A 394 15.68 -12.83 -27.42
C ALA A 394 16.67 -11.70 -27.17
N GLU A 395 16.67 -10.72 -28.07
CA GLU A 395 17.60 -9.59 -28.14
C GLU A 395 17.30 -8.56 -27.03
N ASP A 396 18.35 -8.15 -26.32
CA ASP A 396 18.32 -7.12 -25.28
C ASP A 396 18.19 -5.71 -25.87
N GLN A 397 17.21 -4.94 -25.39
CA GLN A 397 17.18 -3.48 -25.47
C GLN A 397 17.70 -2.90 -24.14
N PRO A 398 18.56 -1.88 -24.14
CA PRO A 398 19.22 -1.43 -22.92
C PRO A 398 18.28 -0.56 -22.07
N ILE A 399 17.78 -1.13 -20.97
CA ILE A 399 17.25 -0.36 -19.85
C ILE A 399 18.44 0.11 -19.02
N LEU A 400 18.52 1.41 -18.74
CA LEU A 400 19.53 2.06 -17.90
C LEU A 400 19.68 1.34 -16.54
N LEU A 401 20.68 0.47 -16.45
CA LEU A 401 21.13 -0.23 -15.25
C LEU A 401 22.16 0.63 -14.52
N ILE A 402 21.86 1.03 -13.29
CA ILE A 402 22.83 1.62 -12.36
C ILE A 402 23.34 0.51 -11.43
N ASP A 403 24.68 0.45 -11.32
CA ASP A 403 25.48 -0.56 -10.63
C ASP A 403 25.22 -0.62 -9.10
N CYS A 404 24.63 -1.74 -8.65
CA CYS A 404 24.26 -2.00 -7.26
C CYS A 404 25.42 -2.52 -6.39
N VAL A 405 26.60 -2.80 -6.95
CA VAL A 405 27.77 -3.26 -6.16
C VAL A 405 28.25 -2.20 -5.16
N THR A 406 27.93 -0.93 -5.40
CA THR A 406 28.23 0.19 -4.50
C THR A 406 27.32 0.24 -3.27
N LEU A 407 26.07 -0.23 -3.37
CA LEU A 407 25.07 -0.13 -2.29
C LEU A 407 25.35 -1.11 -1.14
N GLN A 408 25.74 -2.35 -1.48
CA GLN A 408 26.00 -3.41 -0.50
C GLN A 408 27.30 -3.17 0.29
N ARG A 409 28.31 -2.53 -0.32
CA ARG A 409 29.57 -2.12 0.34
C ARG A 409 29.40 -0.99 1.35
N ASN A 410 28.33 -0.19 1.24
CA ASN A 410 28.08 0.91 2.17
C ASN A 410 27.26 0.47 3.38
N LEU A 411 26.38 -0.53 3.21
CA LEU A 411 25.59 -1.08 4.32
C LEU A 411 26.40 -1.92 5.31
N SER A 412 27.49 -2.57 4.87
CA SER A 412 28.37 -3.34 5.78
C SER A 412 29.31 -2.47 6.63
N LYS A 413 29.36 -1.16 6.41
CA LYS A 413 30.25 -0.23 7.13
C LYS A 413 29.63 0.41 8.36
N TYR A 414 28.31 0.31 8.53
CA TYR A 414 27.61 0.88 9.68
C TYR A 414 27.29 -0.22 10.69
N SER A 415 28.26 -0.48 11.57
CA SER A 415 28.05 -1.27 12.80
C SER A 415 27.40 -0.38 13.89
N PRO A 416 26.61 -0.95 14.81
CA PRO A 416 25.83 -0.20 15.79
C PRO A 416 26.69 0.21 16.99
N THR A 417 27.57 1.20 16.82
CA THR A 417 28.39 1.72 17.94
C THR A 417 28.04 3.13 18.38
N LEU A 418 27.03 3.79 17.76
CA LEU A 418 26.66 5.17 18.11
C LEU A 418 25.51 5.33 19.11
N PHE A 419 24.98 4.25 19.69
CA PHE A 419 23.86 4.34 20.65
C PHE A 419 24.13 3.78 22.06
N ASN A 420 25.37 3.40 22.39
CA ASN A 420 25.65 2.73 23.66
C ASN A 420 26.69 3.40 24.57
N ASN A 421 26.75 4.74 24.59
CA ASN A 421 27.55 5.47 25.58
C ASN A 421 26.70 6.56 26.26
N ASN A 422 26.02 6.20 27.35
CA ASN A 422 25.88 7.04 28.56
C ASN A 422 25.02 6.35 29.62
N ILE A 423 25.50 5.23 30.17
CA ILE A 423 25.11 4.78 31.51
C ILE A 423 26.35 4.23 32.22
N ASN A 424 26.66 4.81 33.38
CA ASN A 424 27.65 4.45 34.41
C ASN A 424 29.09 4.98 34.29
N ASN A 425 29.40 6.05 35.03
CA ASN A 425 30.03 5.96 36.37
C ASN A 425 30.56 7.34 36.79
N ASN A 426 30.16 7.80 37.98
CA ASN A 426 31.03 8.62 38.84
C ASN A 426 30.61 8.39 40.30
N ASN A 427 31.33 7.47 40.94
CA ASN A 427 31.54 7.45 42.38
C ASN A 427 32.73 8.38 42.69
N THR A 428 32.57 9.29 43.64
CA THR A 428 33.60 9.59 44.65
C THR A 428 32.95 10.22 45.88
N ASP A 429 33.00 9.46 46.97
CA ASP A 429 33.08 9.78 48.40
C ASP A 429 32.83 11.20 48.93
N HIS A 430 31.97 11.29 49.96
CA HIS A 430 32.40 11.73 51.30
C HIS A 430 31.40 11.38 52.43
N ASN A 431 31.90 10.57 53.38
CA ASN A 431 31.79 10.66 54.84
C ASN A 431 30.43 10.73 55.59
N ASN A 432 30.22 9.68 56.39
CA ASN A 432 29.86 9.67 57.83
C ASN A 432 28.61 10.43 58.31
N LYS A 433 27.58 9.65 58.72
CA LYS A 433 27.19 9.58 60.14
C LYS A 433 26.18 8.48 60.43
N VAL A 434 26.59 7.58 61.32
CA VAL A 434 25.78 6.64 62.07
C VAL A 434 24.71 7.40 62.87
N ARG A 435 23.43 6.98 62.77
CA ARG A 435 22.41 7.18 63.81
C ARG A 435 21.26 6.17 63.66
N SER A 436 21.32 5.16 64.53
CA SER A 436 20.21 4.50 65.25
C SER A 436 18.78 4.70 64.75
N SER A 437 18.17 3.59 64.31
CA SER A 437 16.72 3.41 64.20
C SER A 437 16.08 3.21 65.58
N PRO A 438 14.92 3.81 65.87
CA PRO A 438 14.03 3.31 66.90
C PRO A 438 13.05 2.29 66.30
N SER A 439 12.97 1.15 66.97
CA SER A 439 11.86 0.21 66.96
C SER A 439 10.53 0.89 67.31
N LEU A 440 9.42 0.36 66.78
CA LEU A 440 8.11 0.11 67.44
C LEU A 440 7.19 -0.48 66.33
N LYS A 441 6.66 -1.70 66.45
CA LYS A 441 5.45 -2.10 67.22
C LYS A 441 4.28 -1.14 67.05
#